data_AF-J3LWJ0-F1
#
_entry.id   AF-J3LWJ0-F1
#
_cell.length_a   1.000
_cell.length_b   1.000
_cell.length_c   1.000
_cell.angle_alpha   90.00
_cell.angle_beta   90.00
_cell.angle_gamma   90.00
#
_symmetry.space_group_name_H-M   'P 1'
#
loop_
_entity.id
_entity.type
_entity.pdbx_description
1 polymer ?
#
loop_
_entity_poly.entity_id
_entity_poly.type
_entity_poly.pdbx_seq_one_letter_code
_entity_poly.pdbx_strand_id
1 'polypeptide(L)'
;MTSRVSCLAVILSLLALSSAAAAVVPRGPTTVAKFLSAERRWYDAGTGACAAGKQCGDYRIMVRPASTQLGCAVAVCASSVSGSGSDKTIMVCEYYPGH
;
A
#
# COMPACT_ATOMS: atom_id res chain seq x y z
N MET A 1 -37.20 15.32 41.63
CA MET A 1 -35.92 15.98 41.26
C MET A 1 -34.82 15.08 41.80
N THR A 2 -34.20 14.19 41.02
CA THR A 2 -32.82 14.38 40.51
C THR A 2 -32.50 13.34 39.42
N SER A 3 -33.22 13.31 38.29
CA SER A 3 -32.82 12.54 37.10
C SER A 3 -32.17 13.46 36.06
N ARG A 4 -31.05 14.09 36.43
CA ARG A 4 -30.22 14.88 35.49
C ARG A 4 -28.74 14.45 35.47
N VAL A 5 -28.33 13.59 36.41
CA VAL A 5 -26.93 13.13 36.53
C VAL A 5 -26.62 11.98 35.55
N SER A 6 -27.63 11.21 35.11
CA SER A 6 -27.41 10.03 34.29
C SER A 6 -27.15 10.32 32.80
N CYS A 7 -27.55 11.47 32.27
CA CYS A 7 -27.42 11.76 30.84
C CYS A 7 -26.03 12.35 30.50
N LEU A 8 -25.57 13.32 31.29
CA LEU A 8 -24.26 13.97 31.09
C LEU A 8 -23.07 13.01 31.31
N ALA A 9 -23.18 12.08 32.26
CA ALA A 9 -22.14 11.10 32.51
C ALA A 9 -21.98 10.11 31.34
N VAL A 10 -23.09 9.65 30.75
CA VAL A 10 -23.09 8.74 29.61
C VAL A 10 -22.47 9.40 28.37
N ILE A 11 -22.81 10.69 28.12
CA ILE A 11 -22.28 11.46 27.00
C ILE A 11 -20.76 11.68 27.16
N LEU A 12 -20.27 11.94 28.39
CA LEU A 12 -18.84 12.12 28.64
C LEU A 12 -18.03 10.82 28.51
N SER A 13 -18.63 9.66 28.84
CA SER A 13 -18.00 8.35 28.65
C SER A 13 -17.96 7.85 27.20
N LEU A 14 -18.85 8.32 26.32
CA LEU A 14 -18.90 7.94 24.90
C LEU A 14 -17.86 8.66 24.04
N LEU A 15 -17.37 9.82 24.47
CA LEU A 15 -16.38 10.63 23.72
C LEU A 15 -14.92 10.17 23.92
N ALA A 16 -14.66 9.23 24.84
CA ALA A 16 -13.31 8.79 25.18
C ALA A 16 -12.82 7.53 24.45
N LEU A 17 -13.66 6.90 23.59
CA LEU A 17 -13.38 5.58 23.00
C LEU A 17 -13.19 5.58 21.47
N SER A 18 -12.62 6.64 20.90
CA SER A 18 -12.26 6.66 19.47
C SER A 18 -10.78 6.98 19.24
N SER A 19 -9.88 6.27 19.92
CA SER A 19 -8.49 6.15 19.45
C SER A 19 -8.40 4.94 18.52
N ALA A 20 -8.98 5.07 17.33
CA ALA A 20 -8.51 4.29 16.21
C ALA A 20 -7.23 4.98 15.74
N ALA A 21 -6.09 4.57 16.27
CA ALA A 21 -4.81 4.77 15.61
C ALA A 21 -4.93 4.04 14.26
N ALA A 22 -5.45 4.73 13.25
CA ALA A 22 -5.37 4.29 11.87
C ALA A 22 -3.89 4.08 11.62
N ALA A 23 -3.48 2.81 11.51
CA ALA A 23 -2.14 2.48 11.09
C ALA A 23 -1.88 3.31 9.82
N VAL A 24 -0.96 4.28 9.90
CA VAL A 24 -0.51 5.02 8.74
C VAL A 24 0.25 3.99 7.91
N VAL A 25 -0.48 3.27 7.06
CA VAL A 25 0.13 2.49 5.99
C VAL A 25 0.76 3.55 5.10
N PRO A 26 2.10 3.59 4.98
CA PRO A 26 2.75 4.62 4.17
C PRO A 26 2.28 4.47 2.73
N ARG A 27 1.42 5.39 2.27
CA ARG A 27 0.86 5.46 0.91
C ARG A 27 1.84 6.09 -0.09
N GLY A 28 3.13 5.81 0.09
CA GLY A 28 4.22 6.46 -0.62
C GLY A 28 4.86 5.58 -1.69
N PRO A 29 5.53 6.17 -2.68
CA PRO A 29 6.19 5.44 -3.76
C PRO A 29 7.25 4.45 -3.26
N THR A 30 7.89 4.75 -2.13
CA THR A 30 8.89 3.87 -1.50
C THR A 30 8.29 2.57 -0.97
N THR A 31 7.02 2.58 -0.53
CA THR A 31 6.32 1.36 -0.09
C THR A 31 6.07 0.43 -1.27
N VAL A 32 5.62 0.99 -2.39
CA VAL A 32 5.36 0.21 -3.62
C VAL A 32 6.67 -0.34 -4.18
N ALA A 33 7.72 0.47 -4.25
CA ALA A 33 9.05 0.00 -4.68
C ALA A 33 9.57 -1.15 -3.79
N LYS A 34 9.36 -1.07 -2.47
CA LYS A 34 9.68 -2.17 -1.53
C LYS A 34 8.86 -3.42 -1.79
N PHE A 35 7.57 -3.27 -2.08
CA PHE A 35 6.69 -4.40 -2.37
C PHE A 35 7.13 -5.13 -3.64
N LEU A 36 7.27 -4.39 -4.73
CA LEU A 36 7.66 -4.94 -6.03
C LEU A 36 9.08 -5.57 -5.98
N SER A 37 9.99 -5.01 -5.17
CA SER A 37 11.37 -5.54 -5.05
C SER A 37 11.49 -6.74 -4.11
N ALA A 38 10.44 -7.05 -3.34
CA ALA A 38 10.45 -8.17 -2.40
C ALA A 38 10.58 -9.54 -3.10
N GLU A 39 10.23 -9.62 -4.39
CA GLU A 39 10.38 -10.83 -5.19
C GLU A 39 11.85 -11.18 -5.49
N ARG A 40 12.79 -10.23 -5.29
CA ARG A 40 14.24 -10.47 -5.45
C ARG A 40 14.71 -11.74 -4.75
N ARG A 41 14.16 -12.04 -3.58
CA ARG A 41 14.53 -13.22 -2.77
C ARG A 41 14.25 -14.56 -3.45
N TRP A 42 13.42 -14.56 -4.51
CA TRP A 42 13.04 -15.74 -5.28
C TRP A 42 13.67 -15.77 -6.68
N TYR A 43 14.38 -14.71 -7.06
CA TYR A 43 14.95 -14.55 -8.39
C TYR A 43 16.44 -14.83 -8.39
N ASP A 44 16.88 -15.73 -9.27
CA ASP A 44 18.28 -16.00 -9.52
C ASP A 44 18.78 -15.14 -10.68
N ALA A 45 19.67 -14.19 -10.38
CA ALA A 45 20.19 -13.25 -11.37
C ALA A 45 21.21 -13.88 -12.36
N GLY A 46 21.82 -15.01 -12.02
CA GLY A 46 22.78 -15.70 -12.90
C GLY A 46 22.10 -16.52 -13.98
N THR A 47 20.97 -17.14 -13.64
CA THR A 47 20.18 -17.98 -14.56
C THR A 47 18.95 -17.29 -15.13
N GLY A 48 18.54 -16.17 -14.54
CA GLY A 48 17.28 -15.49 -14.87
C GLY A 48 16.02 -16.27 -14.46
N ALA A 49 16.17 -17.27 -13.60
CA ALA A 49 15.08 -18.14 -13.15
C ALA A 49 14.33 -17.58 -11.94
N CYS A 50 13.04 -17.94 -11.83
CA CYS A 50 12.23 -17.70 -10.64
C CYS A 50 12.01 -19.03 -9.92
N ALA A 51 12.09 -19.03 -8.58
CA ALA A 51 11.83 -20.21 -7.78
C ALA A 51 10.42 -20.79 -8.05
N ALA A 52 10.30 -22.12 -8.02
CA ALA A 52 9.04 -22.81 -8.33
C ALA A 52 7.88 -22.33 -7.43
N GLY A 53 6.74 -22.02 -8.05
CA GLY A 53 5.56 -21.52 -7.34
C GLY A 53 5.68 -20.10 -6.78
N LYS A 54 6.69 -19.33 -7.19
CA LYS A 54 6.87 -17.92 -6.82
C LYS A 54 6.57 -16.98 -8.00
N GLN A 55 6.32 -15.72 -7.66
CA GLN A 55 6.21 -14.63 -8.62
C GLN A 55 7.52 -13.82 -8.58
N CYS A 56 8.00 -13.45 -9.76
CA CYS A 56 9.20 -12.63 -9.95
C CYS A 56 8.98 -11.56 -11.05
N GLY A 57 7.73 -11.37 -11.50
CA GLY A 57 7.42 -10.51 -12.65
C GLY A 57 7.74 -9.05 -12.36
N ASP A 58 7.35 -8.58 -11.18
CA ASP A 58 7.54 -7.20 -10.75
C ASP A 58 9.04 -6.88 -10.62
N TYR A 59 9.79 -7.79 -9.98
CA TYR A 59 11.23 -7.59 -9.82
C TYR A 59 11.97 -7.67 -11.17
N ARG A 60 11.58 -8.57 -12.07
CA ARG A 60 12.21 -8.72 -13.40
C ARG A 60 12.06 -7.48 -14.27
N ILE A 61 10.90 -6.85 -14.26
CA ILE A 61 10.67 -5.59 -14.96
C ILE A 61 11.60 -4.51 -14.36
N MET A 62 11.69 -4.45 -13.04
CA MET A 62 12.53 -3.48 -12.34
C MET A 62 14.03 -3.57 -12.65
N VAL A 63 14.57 -4.77 -12.80
CA VAL A 63 16.03 -4.98 -12.97
C VAL A 63 16.43 -5.26 -14.40
N ARG A 64 15.53 -5.03 -15.37
CA ARG A 64 15.81 -5.27 -16.78
C ARG A 64 16.99 -4.39 -17.24
N PRO A 65 18.10 -4.98 -17.75
CA PRO A 65 19.26 -4.20 -18.19
C PRO A 65 18.97 -3.24 -19.35
N ALA A 66 18.01 -3.59 -20.20
CA ALA A 66 17.63 -2.78 -21.36
C ALA A 66 16.89 -1.50 -20.97
N SER A 67 16.23 -1.45 -19.81
CA SER A 67 15.47 -0.28 -19.38
C SER A 67 16.43 0.77 -18.79
N THR A 68 16.57 1.89 -19.48
CA THR A 68 17.50 2.99 -19.16
C THR A 68 16.80 4.23 -18.61
N GLN A 69 15.47 4.26 -18.66
CA GLN A 69 14.63 5.34 -18.17
C GLN A 69 13.47 4.77 -17.36
N LEU A 70 13.02 5.53 -16.37
CA LEU A 70 11.92 5.19 -15.46
C LEU A 70 11.08 6.44 -15.20
N GLY A 71 9.77 6.34 -15.37
CA GLY A 71 8.81 7.38 -14.96
C GLY A 71 7.70 6.76 -14.12
N CYS A 72 7.33 7.40 -13.01
CA CYS A 72 6.25 6.91 -12.15
C CYS A 72 5.23 8.00 -11.85
N ALA A 73 3.98 7.60 -11.67
CA ALA A 73 2.88 8.45 -11.24
C ALA A 73 2.16 7.80 -10.05
N VAL A 74 1.67 8.63 -9.14
CA VAL A 74 0.90 8.19 -7.96
C VAL A 74 -0.40 8.97 -7.92
N ALA A 75 -1.51 8.26 -7.75
CA ALA A 75 -2.84 8.84 -7.59
C ALA A 75 -3.52 8.27 -6.34
N VAL A 76 -4.16 9.14 -5.56
CA VAL A 76 -5.03 8.73 -4.46
C VAL A 76 -6.45 8.62 -5.03
N CYS A 77 -7.04 7.44 -4.91
CA CYS A 77 -8.39 7.13 -5.33
C CYS A 77 -9.30 7.12 -4.10
N ALA A 78 -10.28 8.01 -4.07
CA ALA A 78 -11.37 7.94 -3.09
C ALA A 78 -12.12 6.61 -3.27
N SER A 79 -12.24 5.83 -2.21
CA SER A 79 -12.93 4.54 -2.27
C SER A 79 -14.45 4.73 -2.28
N SER A 80 -15.11 4.32 -3.36
CA SER A 80 -16.55 3.99 -3.37
C SER A 80 -16.80 2.48 -3.35
N VAL A 81 -15.77 1.67 -3.06
CA VAL A 81 -15.89 0.21 -2.92
C VAL A 81 -16.28 -0.15 -1.49
N SER A 82 -17.47 -0.74 -1.34
CA SER A 82 -18.08 -1.18 -0.09
C SER A 82 -17.19 -2.19 0.65
N GLY A 83 -16.52 -1.75 1.72
CA GLY A 83 -15.87 -2.66 2.69
C GLY A 83 -14.55 -2.19 3.30
N SER A 84 -13.93 -1.11 2.81
CA SER A 84 -12.72 -0.56 3.41
C SER A 84 -12.74 0.95 3.27
N GLY A 85 -13.18 1.65 4.33
CA GLY A 85 -13.34 3.10 4.41
C GLY A 85 -12.01 3.86 4.43
N SER A 86 -11.10 3.56 3.52
CA SER A 86 -9.81 4.22 3.38
C SER A 86 -9.51 4.50 1.93
N ASP A 87 -8.98 5.70 1.64
CA ASP A 87 -8.45 6.04 0.32
C ASP A 87 -7.42 5.00 -0.13
N LYS A 88 -7.54 4.57 -1.39
CA LYS A 88 -6.57 3.69 -2.04
C LYS A 88 -5.55 4.55 -2.78
N THR A 89 -4.35 4.02 -2.94
CA THR A 89 -3.30 4.68 -3.73
C THR A 89 -2.90 3.75 -4.85
N ILE A 90 -2.97 4.25 -6.08
CA ILE A 90 -2.46 3.58 -7.26
C ILE A 90 -1.14 4.22 -7.61
N MET A 91 -0.12 3.39 -7.83
CA MET A 91 1.15 3.82 -8.39
C MET A 91 1.38 3.03 -9.67
N VAL A 92 1.79 3.74 -10.71
CA VAL A 92 2.19 3.16 -11.99
C VAL A 92 3.60 3.62 -12.28
N CYS A 93 4.45 2.70 -12.72
CA CYS A 93 5.79 2.99 -13.22
C CYS A 93 5.94 2.43 -14.62
N GLU A 94 6.48 3.24 -15.51
CA GLU A 94 6.80 2.88 -16.88
C GLU A 94 8.32 2.87 -17.06
N TYR A 95 8.82 1.86 -17.77
CA TYR A 95 10.24 1.62 -18.00
C TYR A 95 10.52 1.76 -19.50
N TYR A 96 11.55 2.51 -19.88
CA TYR A 96 11.91 2.71 -21.29
C TYR A 96 13.40 2.40 -21.57
N PRO A 97 13.76 1.77 -22.71
CA PRO A 97 12.86 1.12 -23.67
C PRO A 97 11.98 0.07 -23.01
N GLY A 98 10.74 0.04 -23.50
CA GLY A 98 9.67 -0.81 -23.02
C GLY A 98 9.95 -2.29 -23.29
N HIS A 99 8.94 -3.10 -23.04
CA HIS A 99 9.03 -4.55 -23.13
C HIS A 99 8.36 -5.06 -24.39
#